data_AF-A0A355H581-F1
#
_entry.id   AF-A0A355H581-F1
#
_cell.length_a   1.000
_cell.length_b   1.000
_cell.length_c   1.000
_cell.angle_alpha   90.00
_cell.angle_beta   90.00
_cell.angle_gamma   90.00
#
_symmetry.space_group_name_H-M   'P 1'
#
loop_
_entity.id
_entity.type
_entity.pdbx_description
1 polymer ?
#
loop_
_entity_poly.entity_id
_entity_poly.type
_entity_poly.pdbx_seq_one_letter_code
_entity_poly.pdbx_strand_id
1 'polypeptide(L)'
;HDRAVILDALQVVDAVVIFSEETPLELIRELKPDILVKGGDYSEDSVVGADDVRKNGGTIRILPFRKGCSTSLLLEKIQEINSK
;
A
#
# COMPACT_ATOMS: atom_id res chain seq x y z
N HIS A 1 6.02 11.82 10.69
CA HIS A 1 7.07 11.84 9.64
C HIS A 1 7.83 10.52 9.57
N ASP A 2 8.07 9.84 10.70
CA ASP A 2 8.86 8.61 10.79
C ASP A 2 8.51 7.52 9.75
N ARG A 3 7.21 7.23 9.56
CA ARG A 3 6.76 6.26 8.54
C ARG A 3 7.20 6.64 7.12
N ALA A 4 7.11 7.92 6.78
CA ALA A 4 7.48 8.41 5.46
C ALA A 4 8.99 8.27 5.23
N VAL A 5 9.80 8.62 6.24
CA VAL A 5 11.26 8.47 6.21
C VAL A 5 11.68 7.02 6.03
N ILE A 6 11.03 6.08 6.72
CA ILE A 6 11.33 4.65 6.57
C ILE A 6 11.00 4.15 5.16
N LEU A 7 9.89 4.61 4.57
CA LEU A 7 9.51 4.24 3.20
C LEU A 7 10.47 4.84 2.16
N ASP A 8 10.84 6.11 2.32
CA ASP A 8 11.75 6.83 1.42
C ASP A 8 13.17 6.26 1.43
N ALA A 9 13.57 5.64 2.54
CA ALA A 9 14.86 4.95 2.65
C ALA A 9 14.92 3.61 1.87
N LEU A 10 13.80 3.10 1.35
CA LEU A 10 13.79 1.89 0.53
C LEU A 10 14.30 2.19 -0.88
N GLN A 11 15.33 1.47 -1.33
CA GLN A 11 15.94 1.68 -2.66
C GLN A 11 14.94 1.63 -3.84
N VAL A 12 13.82 0.91 -3.68
CA VAL A 12 12.80 0.72 -4.72
C VAL A 12 11.73 1.83 -4.74
N VAL A 13 11.82 2.81 -3.85
CA VAL A 13 10.88 3.93 -3.73
C VAL A 13 11.52 5.20 -4.26
N ASP A 14 10.94 5.78 -5.32
CA ASP A 14 11.43 7.03 -5.90
C ASP A 14 10.91 8.28 -5.16
N ALA A 15 9.71 8.20 -4.59
CA ALA A 15 9.07 9.29 -3.86
C ALA A 15 8.00 8.80 -2.87
N VAL A 16 7.81 9.56 -1.79
CA VAL A 16 6.72 9.37 -0.82
C VAL A 16 5.89 10.64 -0.71
N VAL A 17 4.58 10.51 -0.92
CA VAL A 17 3.62 11.62 -0.78
C VAL A 17 2.72 11.38 0.43
N ILE A 18 2.65 12.38 1.32
CA ILE A 18 1.77 12.37 2.48
C ILE A 18 0.45 13.04 2.10
N PHE A 19 -0.67 12.39 2.41
CA PHE A 19 -2.02 12.92 2.23
C PHE A 19 -2.81 12.75 3.54
N SER A 20 -3.84 13.56 3.75
CA SER A 20 -4.61 13.62 5.01
C SER A 20 -6.06 13.15 4.89
N GLU A 21 -6.52 12.98 3.66
CA GLU A 21 -7.84 12.50 3.31
C GLU A 21 -8.02 11.03 3.74
N GLU A 22 -9.26 10.65 4.01
CA GLU A 22 -9.64 9.26 4.35
C GLU A 22 -9.20 8.24 3.28
N THR A 23 -9.14 8.67 2.02
CA THR A 23 -8.72 7.83 0.90
C THR A 23 -7.78 8.58 -0.03
N PRO A 24 -6.89 7.89 -0.76
CA PRO A 24 -5.96 8.54 -1.69
C PRO A 24 -6.62 8.98 -3.02
N LEU A 25 -7.95 9.03 -3.11
CA LEU A 25 -8.65 9.22 -4.38
C LEU A 25 -8.26 10.52 -5.09
N GLU A 26 -8.19 11.63 -4.37
CA GLU A 26 -7.82 12.92 -4.96
C GLU A 26 -6.37 12.92 -5.46
N LEU A 27 -5.46 12.31 -4.69
CA LEU A 27 -4.08 12.13 -5.12
C LEU A 27 -3.97 11.24 -6.37
N ILE A 28 -4.76 10.18 -6.46
CA ILE A 28 -4.81 9.31 -7.65
C ILE A 28 -5.31 10.08 -8.87
N ARG A 29 -6.31 10.96 -8.71
CA ARG A 29 -6.83 11.82 -9.79
C ARG A 29 -5.83 12.84 -10.28
N GLU A 30 -5.01 13.37 -9.37
CA GLU A 30 -3.96 14.32 -9.69
C GLU A 30 -2.78 13.64 -10.39
N LEU A 31 -2.27 12.54 -9.83
CA LEU A 31 -1.09 11.84 -10.35
C LEU A 31 -1.39 11.00 -11.59
N LYS A 32 -2.62 10.51 -11.76
CA LYS A 32 -3.09 9.69 -12.88
C LYS A 32 -2.14 8.52 -13.21
N PRO A 33 -1.91 7.60 -12.26
CA PRO A 33 -0.93 6.54 -12.45
C PRO A 33 -1.35 5.58 -13.56
N ASP A 34 -0.40 5.13 -14.37
CA ASP A 34 -0.61 4.08 -15.38
C ASP A 34 -0.90 2.71 -14.74
N ILE A 35 -0.36 2.47 -13.54
CA ILE A 35 -0.56 1.23 -12.78
C ILE A 35 -0.82 1.57 -11.32
N LEU A 36 -1.95 1.11 -10.77
CA LEU A 36 -2.25 1.18 -9.35
C LEU A 36 -2.17 -0.21 -8.72
N VAL A 37 -1.32 -0.36 -7.71
CA VAL A 37 -1.04 -1.65 -7.06
C VAL A 37 -1.64 -1.70 -5.65
N LYS A 38 -2.31 -2.80 -5.32
CA LYS A 38 -2.71 -3.15 -3.95
C LYS A 38 -2.29 -4.58 -3.61
N GLY A 39 -1.98 -4.81 -2.34
CA GLY A 39 -1.68 -6.15 -1.83
C GLY A 39 -2.86 -6.73 -1.07
N GLY A 40 -3.05 -8.04 -1.17
CA GLY A 40 -3.99 -8.79 -0.36
C GLY A 40 -5.26 -9.23 -1.08
N ASP A 41 -6.35 -9.30 -0.33
CA ASP A 41 -7.60 -9.96 -0.74
C ASP A 41 -8.59 -9.00 -1.42
N TYR A 42 -8.09 -7.94 -2.06
CA TYR A 42 -8.91 -7.00 -2.81
C TYR A 42 -9.36 -7.59 -4.15
N SER A 43 -10.60 -7.30 -4.56
CA SER A 43 -10.96 -7.36 -5.97
C SER A 43 -10.51 -6.07 -6.65
N GLU A 44 -10.23 -6.10 -7.95
CA GLU A 44 -9.80 -4.87 -8.64
C GLU A 44 -10.81 -3.73 -8.49
N ASP A 45 -12.11 -4.06 -8.49
CA ASP A 45 -13.19 -3.08 -8.38
C ASP A 45 -13.40 -2.53 -6.97
N SER A 46 -12.85 -3.17 -5.94
CA SER A 46 -12.91 -2.66 -4.57
C SER A 46 -11.77 -1.69 -4.24
N VAL A 47 -10.81 -1.50 -5.15
CA VAL A 47 -9.70 -0.56 -4.97
C VAL A 47 -10.18 0.87 -5.20
N VAL A 48 -10.01 1.73 -4.20
CA VAL A 48 -10.27 3.17 -4.34
C VAL A 48 -9.44 3.75 -5.49
N GLY A 49 -10.11 4.45 -6.41
CA GLY A 49 -9.50 5.05 -7.60
C GLY A 49 -9.38 4.10 -8.80
N ALA A 50 -9.89 2.87 -8.71
CA ALA A 50 -9.83 1.91 -9.82
C ALA A 50 -10.48 2.45 -11.11
N ASP A 51 -11.66 3.04 -11.00
CA ASP A 51 -12.38 3.61 -12.14
C ASP A 51 -11.65 4.80 -12.75
N ASP A 52 -11.10 5.69 -11.92
CA ASP A 52 -10.35 6.86 -12.38
C ASP A 52 -9.08 6.43 -13.14
N VAL A 53 -8.35 5.43 -12.64
CA VAL A 53 -7.17 4.86 -13.30
C VAL A 53 -7.55 4.22 -14.64
N ARG A 54 -8.61 3.41 -14.68
CA ARG A 54 -9.07 2.76 -15.92
C ARG A 54 -9.56 3.77 -16.96
N LYS A 55 -10.28 4.82 -16.55
CA LYS A 55 -10.72 5.90 -17.45
C LYS A 55 -9.54 6.64 -18.08
N ASN A 56 -8.42 6.71 -17.37
CA ASN A 56 -7.17 7.29 -17.87
C ASN A 56 -6.33 6.29 -18.68
N GLY A 57 -6.81 5.07 -18.93
CA GLY A 57 -6.11 4.04 -19.70
C GLY A 57 -5.12 3.19 -18.87
N GLY A 58 -5.07 3.38 -17.55
CA GLY A 58 -4.23 2.63 -16.65
C GLY A 58 -4.83 1.29 -16.22
N THR A 59 -4.09 0.54 -15.39
CA THR A 59 -4.49 -0.81 -14.94
C THR A 59 -4.33 -1.00 -13.44
N ILE A 60 -5.15 -1.90 -12.88
CA ILE A 60 -5.07 -2.30 -11.48
C ILE A 60 -4.29 -3.61 -11.38
N ARG A 61 -3.46 -3.74 -10.34
CA ARG A 61 -2.72 -4.98 -10.03
C ARG A 61 -2.88 -5.34 -8.57
N ILE A 62 -3.42 -6.53 -8.32
CA ILE A 62 -3.53 -7.09 -6.98
C ILE A 62 -2.42 -8.12 -6.78
N LEU A 63 -1.58 -7.91 -5.77
CA LEU A 63 -0.51 -8.83 -5.40
C LEU A 63 -0.93 -9.70 -4.21
N PRO A 64 -0.67 -11.01 -4.21
CA PRO A 64 -1.02 -11.87 -3.09
C PRO A 64 -0.18 -11.55 -1.85
N PHE A 65 -0.73 -11.82 -0.67
CA PHE A 65 0.03 -11.69 0.57
C PHE A 65 1.24 -12.65 0.62
N ARG A 66 2.35 -12.14 1.15
CA ARG A 66 3.53 -12.98 1.45
C ARG A 66 3.33 -13.70 2.78
N LYS A 67 3.32 -15.03 2.74
CA LYS A 67 3.19 -15.86 3.95
C LYS A 67 4.31 -15.56 4.96
N GLY A 68 3.95 -15.50 6.24
CA GLY A 68 4.89 -15.29 7.35
C GLY A 68 5.29 -13.83 7.60
N CYS A 69 4.76 -12.87 6.82
CA CYS A 69 5.00 -11.43 7.01
C CYS A 69 3.70 -10.76 7.48
N SER A 70 3.54 -10.63 8.80
CA SER A 70 2.40 -9.94 9.42
C SER A 70 2.87 -9.22 10.68
N THR A 71 2.30 -8.05 10.94
CA THR A 71 2.54 -7.29 12.17
C THR A 71 2.04 -8.04 13.40
N SER A 72 0.89 -8.72 13.32
CA SER A 72 0.38 -9.56 14.41
C SER A 72 1.33 -10.72 14.72
N LEU A 73 1.81 -11.42 13.69
CA LEU A 73 2.80 -12.50 13.87
C LEU A 73 4.12 -11.99 14.48
N LEU A 74 4.51 -10.76 14.15
CA LEU A 74 5.70 -10.15 14.75
C LEU A 74 5.49 -9.86 16.25
N LEU A 75 4.32 -9.37 16.63
CA LEU A 75 3.97 -9.12 18.04
C LEU A 75 3.93 -10.41 18.85
N GLU A 76 3.32 -11.47 18.31
CA GLU A 76 3.29 -12.80 18.94
C GLU A 76 4.71 -13.31 19.21
N LYS A 77 5.60 -13.24 18.19
CA LYS A 77 7.02 -13.62 18.34
C LYS A 77 7.74 -12.82 19.43
N ILE A 78 7.48 -11.52 19.52
CA ILE A 78 8.09 -10.67 20.56
C ILE A 78 7.59 -11.08 21.95
N GLN A 79 6.31 -11.39 22.11
CA GLN A 79 5.73 -11.85 23.38
C GLN A 79 6.29 -13.21 23.81
N GLU A 80 6.48 -14.14 22.86
CA GLU A 80 7.09 -15.45 23.13
C GLU A 80 8.56 -15.33 23.60
N ILE A 81 9.32 -14.38 23.04
CA ILE A 81 10.70 -14.12 23.46
C ILE A 81 10.73 -13.56 24.88
N ASN A 82 9.82 -12.64 25.22
CA ASN A 82 9.80 -11.97 26.52
C ASN A 82 9.18 -12.82 27.65
N SER A 83 8.48 -13.90 27.31
CA SER A 83 7.89 -14.85 28.27
C SER A 83 8.83 -16.01 28.64
N LYS A 84 10.05 -16.01 28.10
CA LYS A 84 11.15 -16.93 28.44
C LYS A 84 12.17 -16.23 29.33
#